data_AF-A0A453A435-F1
#
_entry.id   AF-A0A453A435-F1
#
_cell.length_a   1.000
_cell.length_b   1.000
_cell.length_c   1.000
_cell.angle_alpha   90.00
_cell.angle_beta   90.00
_cell.angle_gamma   90.00
#
_symmetry.space_group_name_H-M   'P 1'
#
loop_
_entity.id
_entity.type
_entity.pdbx_description
1 polymer ?
#
loop_
_entity_poly.entity_id
_entity_poly.type
_entity_poly.pdbx_seq_one_letter_code
_entity_poly.pdbx_strand_id
1 'polypeptide(L)'
;MEEKLTFVDEVQCTVLEVKVIEGHGTTVDVVLVNGMLHEGDQIVVCGMQGPIVTTIRALLTPHPMKELRVKGTYLHHKKIRAAQGIKISAQGLEHAIAGTALYAVRPDADIEDLKDAVMEEMSRVRNRIDKSGEGVYVQASTLGSLEALTEFLKSPAVNIPFCDFSIGPVHKKDVMKASVMLERKKEYATILAFDVKVMPDARDLAEESGVKIFVADIIYHLFDQFTAYIKNIREEKKKDSAEEAVFPCVLKIMPNCVFNKKDPIVLGVDILEGIAKVGTPLCIPSKEFIDIGKIASIEINHKQVDTATKGQKVAIKIIGSNSDEQQKSFGRHFEMEDELVSHITRRSIDLLKENYRDDLTMDDWKLVMKLKKILSIP
;
A
#
# COMPACT_ATOMS: atom_id res chain seq x y z
N MET A 1 -11.45 -30.79 28.85
CA MET A 1 -12.04 -29.45 29.07
C MET A 1 -11.89 -29.03 30.53
N GLU A 2 -12.10 -29.95 31.49
CA GLU A 2 -11.80 -29.72 32.92
C GLU A 2 -10.36 -29.26 33.18
N GLU A 3 -9.35 -29.93 32.63
CA GLU A 3 -7.93 -29.54 32.84
C GLU A 3 -7.57 -28.12 32.38
N LYS A 4 -8.30 -27.55 31.39
CA LYS A 4 -8.09 -26.18 30.91
C LYS A 4 -8.86 -25.12 31.71
N LEU A 5 -9.77 -25.55 32.59
CA LEU A 5 -10.63 -24.69 33.41
C LEU A 5 -10.29 -24.76 34.91
N THR A 6 -9.30 -25.59 35.28
CA THR A 6 -8.79 -25.66 36.65
C THR A 6 -8.16 -24.32 37.02
N PHE A 7 -8.59 -23.76 38.14
CA PHE A 7 -8.06 -22.50 38.65
C PHE A 7 -6.57 -22.62 38.95
N VAL A 8 -5.81 -21.63 38.47
CA VAL A 8 -4.37 -21.48 38.75
C VAL A 8 -4.16 -20.20 39.56
N ASP A 9 -3.23 -20.22 40.52
CA ASP A 9 -2.91 -19.05 41.36
C ASP A 9 -2.15 -17.95 40.60
N GLU A 10 -1.50 -18.33 39.50
CA GLU A 10 -0.84 -17.40 38.58
C GLU A 10 -1.86 -16.44 37.95
N VAL A 11 -1.53 -15.14 37.98
CA VAL A 11 -2.42 -14.11 37.44
C VAL A 11 -2.34 -14.13 35.92
N GLN A 12 -3.46 -14.45 35.30
CA GLN A 12 -3.64 -14.33 33.86
C GLN A 12 -4.70 -13.27 33.61
N CYS A 13 -4.27 -12.14 33.05
CA CYS A 13 -5.12 -10.98 32.90
C CYS A 13 -4.85 -10.31 31.54
N THR A 14 -5.91 -9.88 30.86
CA THR A 14 -5.81 -9.21 29.56
C THR A 14 -6.56 -7.90 29.58
N VAL A 15 -5.93 -6.84 29.08
CA VAL A 15 -6.55 -5.52 28.94
C VAL A 15 -7.53 -5.54 27.78
N LEU A 16 -8.78 -5.15 28.03
CA LEU A 16 -9.82 -5.01 27.00
C LEU A 16 -9.89 -3.60 26.47
N GLU A 17 -10.02 -2.61 27.35
CA GLU A 17 -10.26 -1.21 26.96
C GLU A 17 -9.63 -0.25 27.96
N VAL A 18 -9.24 0.94 27.48
CA VAL A 18 -8.78 2.06 28.30
C VAL A 18 -9.86 3.15 28.30
N LYS A 19 -10.28 3.61 29.48
CA LYS A 19 -11.34 4.61 29.63
C LYS A 19 -11.04 5.60 30.74
N VAL A 20 -11.35 6.87 30.49
CA VAL A 20 -11.39 7.90 31.53
C VAL A 20 -12.76 7.87 32.22
N ILE A 21 -12.75 7.72 33.53
CA ILE A 21 -13.94 7.67 34.39
C ILE A 21 -13.86 8.78 35.42
N GLU A 22 -14.96 9.52 35.58
CA GLU A 22 -15.09 10.57 36.57
C GLU A 22 -14.87 10.02 37.99
N GLY A 23 -14.04 10.71 38.80
CA GLY A 23 -13.66 10.27 40.14
C GLY A 23 -12.56 9.20 40.21
N HIS A 24 -12.29 8.47 39.12
CA HIS A 24 -11.27 7.41 39.09
C HIS A 24 -10.11 7.69 38.13
N GLY A 25 -10.20 8.74 37.31
CA GLY A 25 -9.20 9.06 36.30
C GLY A 25 -9.19 8.01 35.19
N THR A 26 -8.02 7.73 34.63
CA THR A 26 -7.86 6.68 33.63
C THR A 26 -7.95 5.29 34.27
N THR A 27 -8.78 4.44 33.68
CA THR A 27 -9.03 3.07 34.11
C THR A 27 -8.83 2.11 32.94
N VAL A 28 -8.49 0.87 33.26
CA VAL A 28 -8.48 -0.23 32.29
C VAL A 28 -9.54 -1.25 32.65
N ASP A 29 -10.34 -1.62 31.66
CA ASP A 29 -11.23 -2.77 31.72
C ASP A 29 -10.40 -4.00 31.36
N VAL A 30 -10.40 -5.02 32.21
CA VAL A 30 -9.59 -6.22 32.02
C VAL A 30 -10.39 -7.49 32.28
N VAL A 31 -9.99 -8.59 31.66
CA VAL A 31 -10.51 -9.93 31.99
C VAL A 31 -9.47 -10.64 32.83
N LEU A 32 -9.81 -10.92 34.09
CA LEU A 32 -9.00 -11.76 34.96
C LEU A 32 -9.44 -13.22 34.77
N VAL A 33 -8.61 -14.02 34.10
CA VAL A 33 -8.89 -15.41 33.75
C VAL A 33 -8.47 -16.36 34.86
N ASN A 34 -7.31 -16.12 35.48
CA ASN A 34 -6.77 -16.89 36.60
C ASN A 34 -6.11 -15.99 37.65
N GLY A 35 -5.90 -16.53 38.84
CA GLY A 35 -5.25 -15.85 39.96
C GLY A 35 -6.15 -14.89 40.75
N MET A 36 -5.49 -14.04 41.53
CA MET A 36 -6.11 -13.07 42.44
C MET A 36 -5.32 -11.77 42.43
N LEU A 37 -6.05 -10.65 42.38
CA LEU A 37 -5.53 -9.29 42.47
C LEU A 37 -6.00 -8.61 43.75
N HIS A 38 -5.13 -7.80 44.35
CA HIS A 38 -5.41 -7.01 45.53
C HIS A 38 -5.25 -5.52 45.24
N GLU A 39 -6.04 -4.70 45.94
CA GLU A 39 -5.78 -3.26 46.00
C GLU A 39 -4.39 -3.04 46.61
N GLY A 40 -3.55 -2.25 45.96
CA GLY A 40 -2.15 -2.06 46.34
C GLY A 40 -1.14 -2.98 45.63
N ASP A 41 -1.60 -3.98 44.86
CA ASP A 41 -0.69 -4.78 44.03
C ASP A 41 -0.01 -3.89 42.98
N GLN A 42 1.27 -4.14 42.72
CA GLN A 42 1.99 -3.54 41.61
C GLN A 42 1.75 -4.37 40.35
N ILE A 43 1.50 -3.70 39.23
CA ILE A 43 1.19 -4.32 37.94
C ILE A 43 2.10 -3.77 36.84
N VAL A 44 2.34 -4.60 35.83
CA VAL A 44 3.04 -4.25 34.60
C VAL A 44 2.08 -4.42 33.42
N VAL A 45 1.92 -3.37 32.62
CA VAL A 45 1.08 -3.37 31.41
C VAL A 45 1.85 -2.83 30.22
N CYS A 46 1.49 -3.31 29.02
CA CYS A 46 2.06 -2.79 27.78
C CYS A 46 1.56 -1.37 27.53
N GLY A 47 2.48 -0.45 27.24
CA GLY A 47 2.16 0.93 26.89
C GLY A 47 2.73 1.34 25.54
N MET A 48 2.13 2.36 24.91
CA MET A 48 2.57 2.87 23.60
C MET A 48 4.02 3.38 23.58
N GLN A 49 4.52 3.87 24.72
CA GLN A 49 5.87 4.43 24.86
C GLN A 49 6.83 3.49 25.60
N GLY A 50 6.40 2.26 25.87
CA GLY A 50 7.13 1.30 26.71
C GLY A 50 6.24 0.71 27.80
N PRO A 51 6.77 -0.23 28.59
CA PRO A 51 6.03 -0.88 29.65
C PRO A 51 5.71 0.10 30.77
N ILE A 52 4.47 0.03 31.28
CA ILE A 52 3.99 0.86 32.39
C ILE A 52 3.98 0.02 33.65
N VAL A 53 4.71 0.48 34.67
CA VAL A 53 4.72 -0.13 35.99
C VAL A 53 3.98 0.79 36.94
N THR A 54 2.89 0.31 37.54
CA THR A 54 2.05 1.12 38.43
C THR A 54 1.42 0.29 39.54
N THR A 55 0.95 0.94 40.60
CA THR A 55 0.21 0.31 41.70
C THR A 55 -1.30 0.46 41.51
N ILE A 56 -2.05 -0.61 41.76
CA ILE A 56 -3.52 -0.61 41.73
C ILE A 56 -4.04 0.26 42.87
N ARG A 57 -4.80 1.31 42.53
CA ARG A 57 -5.49 2.16 43.52
C ARG A 57 -6.87 1.67 43.89
N ALA A 58 -7.58 1.08 42.94
CA ALA A 58 -8.91 0.52 43.18
C ALA A 58 -9.22 -0.61 42.20
N LEU A 59 -9.88 -1.65 42.72
CA LEU A 59 -10.50 -2.72 41.95
C LEU A 59 -12.02 -2.52 41.95
N LEU A 60 -12.61 -2.47 40.77
CA LEU A 60 -14.01 -2.09 40.57
C LEU A 60 -14.75 -3.16 39.77
N THR A 61 -15.97 -3.47 40.17
CA THR A 61 -16.93 -4.24 39.36
C THR A 61 -18.21 -3.45 39.17
N PRO A 62 -18.99 -3.69 38.10
CA PRO A 62 -20.33 -3.16 38.02
C PRO A 62 -21.20 -3.81 39.11
N HIS A 63 -22.35 -3.22 39.42
CA HIS A 63 -23.36 -3.92 40.21
C HIS A 63 -23.81 -5.21 39.51
N PRO A 64 -24.22 -6.23 40.28
CA PRO A 64 -24.76 -7.47 39.71
C PRO A 64 -25.83 -7.17 38.65
N MET A 65 -25.80 -7.92 37.55
CA MET A 65 -26.69 -7.76 36.38
C MET A 65 -26.52 -6.45 35.60
N LYS A 66 -25.48 -5.65 35.86
CA LYS A 66 -25.08 -4.52 35.00
C LYS A 66 -23.77 -4.82 34.29
N GLU A 67 -23.67 -4.37 33.06
CA GLU A 67 -22.48 -4.54 32.23
C GLU A 67 -21.44 -3.44 32.49
N LEU A 68 -20.15 -3.78 32.40
CA LEU A 68 -19.02 -2.86 32.60
C LEU A 68 -19.04 -1.65 31.64
N ARG A 69 -19.66 -1.81 30.47
CA ARG A 69 -19.83 -0.77 29.44
C ARG A 69 -20.90 0.28 29.79
N VAL A 70 -21.78 0.01 30.75
CA VAL A 70 -22.88 0.91 31.13
C VAL A 70 -22.44 1.81 32.28
N LYS A 71 -22.67 3.13 32.15
CA LYS A 71 -22.39 4.09 33.24
C LYS A 71 -23.25 3.77 34.46
N GLY A 72 -22.61 3.60 35.61
CA GLY A 72 -23.29 3.28 36.87
C GLY A 72 -22.37 3.38 38.07
N THR A 73 -22.93 3.15 39.25
CA THR A 73 -22.16 3.03 40.49
C THR A 73 -21.31 1.77 40.46
N TYR A 74 -20.04 1.90 40.84
CA TYR A 74 -19.09 0.79 40.91
C TYR A 74 -18.97 0.26 42.34
N LEU A 75 -18.80 -1.06 42.45
CA LEU A 75 -18.49 -1.72 43.71
C LEU A 75 -16.97 -1.80 43.87
N HIS A 76 -16.47 -1.34 45.03
CA HIS A 76 -15.06 -1.39 45.38
C HIS A 76 -14.71 -2.71 46.06
N HIS A 77 -13.56 -3.27 45.68
CA HIS A 77 -13.07 -4.53 46.23
C HIS A 77 -11.64 -4.37 46.74
N LYS A 78 -11.36 -4.96 47.91
CA LYS A 78 -9.98 -5.09 48.42
C LYS A 78 -9.20 -6.20 47.75
N LYS A 79 -9.90 -7.24 47.29
CA LYS A 79 -9.35 -8.35 46.52
C LYS A 79 -10.39 -8.91 45.56
N ILE A 80 -9.96 -9.33 44.39
CA ILE A 80 -10.81 -9.99 43.39
C ILE A 80 -10.15 -11.27 42.90
N ARG A 81 -10.92 -12.36 42.87
CA ARG A 81 -10.52 -13.67 42.33
C ARG A 81 -11.07 -13.85 40.91
N ALA A 82 -10.30 -14.50 40.04
CA ALA A 82 -10.79 -15.00 38.76
C ALA A 82 -12.01 -15.95 38.90
N ALA A 83 -12.82 -16.16 37.86
CA ALA A 83 -12.74 -15.58 36.50
C ALA A 83 -13.81 -14.50 36.30
N GLN A 84 -13.42 -13.24 36.09
CA GLN A 84 -14.38 -12.14 35.88
C GLN A 84 -13.76 -10.91 35.20
N GLY A 85 -14.62 -10.10 34.59
CA GLY A 85 -14.26 -8.77 34.10
C GLY A 85 -14.19 -7.76 35.25
N ILE A 86 -13.07 -7.05 35.35
CA ILE A 86 -12.84 -6.05 36.40
C ILE A 86 -12.37 -4.74 35.76
N LYS A 87 -12.63 -3.64 36.45
CA LYS A 87 -12.05 -2.34 36.12
C LYS A 87 -10.99 -2.00 37.14
N ILE A 88 -9.80 -1.65 36.66
CA ILE A 88 -8.66 -1.26 37.48
C ILE A 88 -8.41 0.23 37.31
N SER A 89 -8.28 0.94 38.43
CA SER A 89 -7.80 2.33 38.47
C SER A 89 -6.36 2.36 38.96
N ALA A 90 -5.46 2.96 38.18
CA ALA A 90 -4.05 3.15 38.51
C ALA A 90 -3.49 4.41 37.80
N GLN A 91 -2.26 4.81 38.14
CA GLN A 91 -1.59 5.95 37.46
C GLN A 91 -0.98 5.51 36.13
N GLY A 92 -0.89 6.41 35.16
CA GLY A 92 -0.11 6.18 33.94
C GLY A 92 -0.76 5.24 32.93
N LEU A 93 -2.02 4.84 33.13
CA LEU A 93 -2.74 3.92 32.24
C LEU A 93 -3.27 4.58 30.95
N GLU A 94 -3.06 5.88 30.77
CA GLU A 94 -3.50 6.66 29.58
C GLU A 94 -2.98 6.08 28.27
N HIS A 95 -1.82 5.44 28.33
CA HIS A 95 -1.12 4.91 27.18
C HIS A 95 -1.08 3.38 27.17
N ALA A 96 -1.87 2.72 28.03
CA ALA A 96 -1.99 1.27 28.03
C ALA A 96 -2.59 0.77 26.71
N ILE A 97 -2.15 -0.41 26.26
CA ILE A 97 -2.58 -0.97 24.98
C ILE A 97 -3.66 -2.03 25.22
N ALA A 98 -4.80 -1.86 24.55
CA ALA A 98 -5.86 -2.86 24.53
C ALA A 98 -5.41 -4.14 23.78
N GLY A 99 -5.78 -5.29 24.33
CA GLY A 99 -5.42 -6.61 23.83
C GLY A 99 -4.16 -7.21 24.45
N THR A 100 -3.38 -6.46 25.23
CA THR A 100 -2.14 -6.99 25.84
C THR A 100 -2.37 -7.64 27.19
N ALA A 101 -1.42 -8.47 27.60
CA ALA A 101 -1.35 -9.02 28.95
C ALA A 101 -1.17 -7.91 30.01
N LEU A 102 -1.63 -8.23 31.22
CA LEU A 102 -1.35 -7.51 32.46
C LEU A 102 -0.76 -8.50 33.45
N TYR A 103 0.43 -8.19 33.96
CA TYR A 103 1.11 -9.00 34.95
C TYR A 103 1.03 -8.35 36.34
N ALA A 104 0.76 -9.15 37.36
CA ALA A 104 0.90 -8.73 38.75
C ALA A 104 2.32 -9.04 39.23
N VAL A 105 3.00 -8.06 39.81
CA VAL A 105 4.35 -8.21 40.34
C VAL A 105 4.27 -8.96 41.67
N ARG A 106 4.83 -10.17 41.70
CA ARG A 106 4.97 -10.96 42.94
C ARG A 106 6.25 -10.55 43.68
N PRO A 107 6.36 -10.77 45.01
CA PRO A 107 7.52 -10.35 45.79
C PRO A 107 8.87 -10.89 45.32
N ASP A 108 8.86 -12.04 44.64
CA ASP A 108 10.00 -12.77 44.10
C ASP A 108 10.20 -12.56 42.58
N ALA A 109 9.33 -11.79 41.93
CA ALA A 109 9.40 -11.57 40.49
C ALA A 109 10.45 -10.50 40.13
N ASP A 110 11.20 -10.75 39.05
CA ASP A 110 12.00 -9.72 38.40
C ASP A 110 11.08 -8.81 37.56
N ILE A 111 11.10 -7.52 37.88
CA ILE A 111 10.28 -6.52 37.17
C ILE A 111 10.77 -6.34 35.73
N GLU A 112 12.07 -6.48 35.47
CA GLU A 112 12.61 -6.33 34.11
C GLU A 112 12.14 -7.47 33.20
N ASP A 113 12.12 -8.71 33.69
CA ASP A 113 11.58 -9.85 32.93
C ASP A 113 10.09 -9.65 32.58
N LEU A 114 9.30 -9.10 33.52
CA LEU A 114 7.87 -8.80 33.27
C LEU A 114 7.68 -7.66 32.27
N LYS A 115 8.58 -6.66 32.26
CA LYS A 115 8.57 -5.57 31.27
C LYS A 115 8.86 -6.11 29.88
N ASP A 116 9.83 -7.01 29.74
CA ASP A 116 10.16 -7.62 28.46
C ASP A 116 9.02 -8.52 27.97
N ALA A 117 8.45 -9.34 28.86
CA ALA A 117 7.31 -10.21 28.54
C ALA A 117 6.10 -9.42 28.03
N VAL A 118 5.73 -8.30 28.65
CA VAL A 118 4.57 -7.49 28.23
C VAL A 118 4.79 -6.78 26.88
N MET A 119 6.04 -6.60 26.47
CA MET A 119 6.42 -5.91 25.23
C MET A 119 6.72 -6.88 24.08
N GLU A 120 6.76 -8.19 24.32
CA GLU A 120 7.10 -9.20 23.32
C GLU A 120 6.18 -9.11 22.10
N GLU A 121 4.87 -9.07 22.32
CA GLU A 121 3.88 -9.03 21.24
C GLU A 121 4.01 -7.78 20.36
N MET A 122 4.21 -6.62 21.01
CA MET A 122 4.44 -5.36 20.32
C MET A 122 5.73 -5.39 19.51
N SER A 123 6.79 -6.02 20.05
CA SER A 123 8.06 -6.20 19.36
C SER A 123 7.93 -7.11 18.14
N ARG A 124 7.09 -8.15 18.19
CA ARG A 124 6.77 -9.00 17.03
C ARG A 124 6.17 -8.20 15.88
N VAL A 125 5.20 -7.33 16.15
CA VAL A 125 4.61 -6.45 15.13
C VAL A 125 5.63 -5.44 14.61
N ARG A 126 6.45 -4.86 15.50
CA ARG A 126 7.51 -3.91 15.11
C ARG A 126 8.56 -4.51 14.20
N ASN A 127 8.93 -5.76 14.44
CA ASN A 127 9.85 -6.50 13.56
C ASN A 127 9.28 -6.79 12.17
N ARG A 128 7.96 -6.63 11.99
CA ARG A 128 7.30 -6.74 10.68
C ARG A 128 7.34 -5.42 9.88
N ILE A 129 7.74 -4.28 10.45
CA ILE A 129 7.88 -3.03 9.68
C ILE A 129 8.87 -3.21 8.51
N ASP A 130 8.54 -2.61 7.37
CA ASP A 130 9.44 -2.59 6.22
C ASP A 130 10.69 -1.73 6.49
N LYS A 131 11.88 -2.33 6.34
CA LYS A 131 13.16 -1.69 6.68
C LYS A 131 13.64 -0.66 5.66
N SER A 132 13.06 -0.62 4.46
CA SER A 132 13.35 0.44 3.47
C SER A 132 12.77 1.80 3.89
N GLY A 133 11.83 1.78 4.85
CA GLY A 133 11.05 2.93 5.25
C GLY A 133 10.03 3.35 4.20
N GLU A 134 9.71 2.47 3.24
CA GLU A 134 8.61 2.67 2.29
C GLU A 134 7.39 1.85 2.72
N GLY A 135 6.21 2.44 2.63
CA GLY A 135 4.97 1.74 2.89
C GLY A 135 3.90 2.62 3.51
N VAL A 136 2.71 2.04 3.64
CA VAL A 136 1.56 2.73 4.24
C VAL A 136 1.75 2.89 5.75
N TYR A 137 1.06 3.86 6.34
CA TYR A 137 0.97 3.98 7.80
C TYR A 137 -0.26 3.21 8.30
N VAL A 138 -0.12 2.45 9.38
CA VAL A 138 -1.20 1.58 9.89
C VAL A 138 -1.70 2.06 11.25
N GLN A 139 -3.02 2.21 11.40
CA GLN A 139 -3.66 2.54 12.66
C GLN A 139 -4.72 1.48 13.00
N ALA A 140 -4.76 0.98 14.23
CA ALA A 140 -5.76 0.00 14.66
C ALA A 140 -6.25 0.23 16.10
N SER A 141 -7.38 -0.35 16.48
CA SER A 141 -8.00 -0.13 17.80
C SER A 141 -7.31 -0.89 18.94
N THR A 142 -6.79 -2.09 18.65
CA THR A 142 -6.15 -3.00 19.60
C THR A 142 -4.90 -3.64 19.01
N LEU A 143 -4.03 -4.21 19.84
CA LEU A 143 -2.85 -4.93 19.35
C LEU A 143 -3.25 -6.15 18.49
N GLY A 144 -4.29 -6.89 18.87
CA GLY A 144 -4.77 -8.03 18.09
C GLY A 144 -5.29 -7.64 16.71
N SER A 145 -6.03 -6.52 16.63
CA SER A 145 -6.48 -5.99 15.33
C SER A 145 -5.33 -5.50 14.45
N LEU A 146 -4.30 -4.90 15.06
CA LEU A 146 -3.10 -4.47 14.37
C LEU A 146 -2.33 -5.66 13.80
N GLU A 147 -2.18 -6.73 14.58
CA GLU A 147 -1.54 -7.96 14.12
C GLU A 147 -2.31 -8.57 12.94
N ALA A 148 -3.63 -8.70 13.04
CA ALA A 148 -4.46 -9.23 11.96
C ALA A 148 -4.31 -8.40 10.67
N LEU A 149 -4.33 -7.07 10.78
CA LEU A 149 -4.16 -6.18 9.62
C LEU A 149 -2.76 -6.27 9.02
N THR A 150 -1.71 -6.25 9.84
CA THR A 150 -0.32 -6.32 9.35
C THR A 150 0.03 -7.68 8.76
N GLU A 151 -0.54 -8.78 9.29
CA GLU A 151 -0.42 -10.11 8.71
C GLU A 151 -1.11 -10.17 7.34
N PHE A 152 -2.30 -9.59 7.23
CA PHE A 152 -3.03 -9.51 5.98
C PHE A 152 -2.25 -8.73 4.91
N LEU A 153 -1.71 -7.56 5.27
CA LEU A 153 -0.90 -6.72 4.37
C LEU A 153 0.35 -7.45 3.82
N LYS A 154 0.97 -8.29 4.65
CA LYS A 154 2.15 -9.08 4.26
C LYS A 154 1.85 -10.35 3.50
N SER A 155 0.59 -10.76 3.43
CA SER A 155 0.23 -11.97 2.69
C SER A 155 0.68 -11.87 1.23
N PRO A 156 1.10 -12.98 0.59
CA PRO A 156 1.58 -12.95 -0.80
C PRO A 156 0.56 -12.40 -1.81
N ALA A 157 -0.73 -12.48 -1.49
CA ALA A 157 -1.81 -11.96 -2.32
C ALA A 157 -1.92 -10.42 -2.26
N VAL A 158 -1.50 -9.81 -1.16
CA VAL A 158 -1.64 -8.37 -0.90
C VAL A 158 -0.30 -7.68 -1.10
N ASN A 159 0.74 -8.15 -0.41
CA ASN A 159 2.12 -7.68 -0.50
C ASN A 159 2.27 -6.14 -0.46
N ILE A 160 1.60 -5.51 0.51
CA ILE A 160 1.70 -4.06 0.74
C ILE A 160 2.64 -3.84 1.94
N PRO A 161 3.76 -3.12 1.75
CA PRO A 161 4.64 -2.77 2.86
C PRO A 161 4.00 -1.69 3.74
N PHE A 162 4.33 -1.72 5.04
CA PHE A 162 3.99 -0.66 5.97
C PHE A 162 5.24 -0.12 6.66
N CYS A 163 5.31 1.19 6.83
CA CYS A 163 6.51 1.89 7.30
C CYS A 163 6.47 2.19 8.81
N ASP A 164 5.29 2.34 9.39
CA ASP A 164 5.09 2.58 10.82
C ASP A 164 3.64 2.30 11.19
N PHE A 165 3.35 2.26 12.49
CA PHE A 165 2.00 2.04 12.99
C PHE A 165 1.75 2.70 14.34
N SER A 166 0.48 2.75 14.73
CA SER A 166 0.05 3.20 16.05
C SER A 166 -1.29 2.57 16.43
N ILE A 167 -1.62 2.60 17.73
CA ILE A 167 -2.84 2.02 18.29
C ILE A 167 -3.70 3.16 18.87
N GLY A 168 -5.01 3.12 18.61
CA GLY A 168 -5.97 4.15 19.01
C GLY A 168 -6.36 5.10 17.88
N PRO A 169 -6.97 6.26 18.17
CA PRO A 169 -7.39 7.22 17.14
C PRO A 169 -6.23 7.76 16.31
N VAL A 170 -6.50 8.16 15.06
CA VAL A 170 -5.52 8.84 14.20
C VAL A 170 -5.37 10.30 14.64
N HIS A 171 -4.15 10.73 14.89
CA HIS A 171 -3.77 12.08 15.31
C HIS A 171 -2.86 12.76 14.26
N LYS A 172 -2.64 14.08 14.40
CA LYS A 172 -1.73 14.85 13.52
C LYS A 172 -0.34 14.24 13.36
N LYS A 173 0.21 13.69 14.45
CA LYS A 173 1.55 13.05 14.44
C LYS A 173 1.62 11.86 13.48
N ASP A 174 0.51 11.15 13.31
CA ASP A 174 0.42 9.98 12.45
C ASP A 174 0.37 10.43 10.98
N VAL A 175 -0.36 11.51 10.69
CA VAL A 175 -0.38 12.18 9.37
C VAL A 175 0.98 12.73 8.98
N MET A 176 1.70 13.38 9.91
CA MET A 176 3.05 13.89 9.65
C MET A 176 4.06 12.77 9.32
N LYS A 177 3.88 11.57 9.89
CA LYS A 177 4.73 10.41 9.55
C LYS A 177 4.37 9.86 8.17
N ALA A 178 3.07 9.75 7.87
CA ALA A 178 2.60 9.28 6.57
C ALA A 178 2.96 10.24 5.42
N SER A 179 3.03 11.55 5.67
CA SER A 179 3.36 12.55 4.64
C SER A 179 4.77 12.42 4.10
N VAL A 180 5.70 11.77 4.81
CA VAL A 180 7.05 11.48 4.31
C VAL A 180 6.99 10.66 3.01
N MET A 181 5.96 9.85 2.81
CA MET A 181 5.79 9.08 1.58
C MET A 181 5.42 9.93 0.37
N LEU A 182 4.94 11.17 0.54
CA LEU A 182 4.62 12.06 -0.59
C LEU A 182 5.84 12.31 -1.49
N GLU A 183 7.01 12.45 -0.87
CA GLU A 183 8.28 12.70 -1.57
C GLU A 183 8.98 11.40 -2.03
N ARG A 184 8.70 10.26 -1.38
CA ARG A 184 9.32 8.96 -1.71
C ARG A 184 8.49 8.15 -2.70
N LYS A 185 7.28 7.77 -2.30
CA LYS A 185 6.30 7.00 -3.07
C LYS A 185 4.91 7.54 -2.76
N LYS A 186 4.45 8.51 -3.55
CA LYS A 186 3.17 9.22 -3.36
C LYS A 186 1.97 8.28 -3.19
N GLU A 187 1.99 7.13 -3.85
CA GLU A 187 0.97 6.10 -3.75
C GLU A 187 0.89 5.43 -2.35
N TYR A 188 1.95 5.51 -1.55
CA TYR A 188 1.99 5.06 -0.15
C TYR A 188 1.81 6.18 0.87
N ALA A 189 1.55 7.42 0.43
CA ALA A 189 1.18 8.53 1.31
C ALA A 189 -0.26 8.38 1.83
N THR A 190 -0.47 7.31 2.60
CA THR A 190 -1.78 6.86 3.03
C THR A 190 -1.77 6.32 4.44
N ILE A 191 -2.86 6.50 5.18
CA ILE A 191 -3.13 5.89 6.48
C ILE A 191 -4.24 4.85 6.31
N LEU A 192 -3.98 3.60 6.71
CA LEU A 192 -4.99 2.56 6.84
C LEU A 192 -5.48 2.51 8.29
N ALA A 193 -6.67 3.04 8.54
CA ALA A 193 -7.26 3.19 9.87
C ALA A 193 -8.37 2.15 10.11
N PHE A 194 -8.03 1.10 10.85
CA PHE A 194 -8.92 -0.03 11.14
C PHE A 194 -9.62 0.13 12.49
N ASP A 195 -10.95 0.19 12.47
CA ASP A 195 -11.81 0.27 13.66
C ASP A 195 -11.44 1.44 14.62
N VAL A 196 -10.97 2.56 14.05
CA VAL A 196 -10.54 3.73 14.83
C VAL A 196 -11.13 5.01 14.28
N LYS A 197 -11.28 5.99 15.19
CA LYS A 197 -11.69 7.34 14.83
C LYS A 197 -10.51 8.13 14.30
N VAL A 198 -10.79 9.05 13.38
CA VAL A 198 -9.85 10.06 12.92
C VAL A 198 -10.16 11.37 13.63
N MET A 199 -9.17 11.94 14.31
CA MET A 199 -9.37 13.23 14.98
C MET A 199 -9.58 14.34 13.94
N PRO A 200 -10.47 15.33 14.19
CA PRO A 200 -10.78 16.37 13.20
C PRO A 200 -9.54 17.09 12.68
N ASP A 201 -8.63 17.40 13.61
CA ASP A 201 -7.40 18.13 13.35
C ASP A 201 -6.38 17.32 12.54
N ALA A 202 -6.43 15.99 12.62
CA ALA A 202 -5.67 15.08 11.77
C ALA A 202 -6.27 15.00 10.36
N ARG A 203 -7.60 15.03 10.24
CA ARG A 203 -8.30 15.03 8.95
C ARG A 203 -7.99 16.28 8.14
N ASP A 204 -8.05 17.44 8.78
CA ASP A 204 -7.73 18.74 8.16
C ASP A 204 -6.28 18.73 7.61
N LEU A 205 -5.32 18.27 8.42
CA LEU A 205 -3.92 18.18 8.02
C LEU A 205 -3.70 17.18 6.87
N ALA A 206 -4.43 16.07 6.85
CA ALA A 206 -4.31 15.07 5.80
C ALA A 206 -4.82 15.61 4.45
N GLU A 207 -5.92 16.36 4.47
CA GLU A 207 -6.45 17.04 3.29
C GLU A 207 -5.50 18.13 2.78
N GLU A 208 -4.91 18.93 3.68
CA GLU A 208 -3.94 19.99 3.32
C GLU A 208 -2.64 19.41 2.73
N SER A 209 -2.12 18.32 3.32
CA SER A 209 -0.86 17.71 2.89
C SER A 209 -1.01 16.74 1.71
N GLY A 210 -2.23 16.32 1.38
CA GLY A 210 -2.49 15.32 0.34
C GLY A 210 -2.26 13.87 0.79
N VAL A 211 -2.26 13.61 2.10
CA VAL A 211 -2.23 12.24 2.66
C VAL A 211 -3.63 11.65 2.64
N LYS A 212 -3.80 10.45 2.06
CA LYS A 212 -5.11 9.80 2.00
C LYS A 212 -5.37 8.92 3.24
N ILE A 213 -6.46 9.17 3.96
CA ILE A 213 -6.89 8.32 5.08
C ILE A 213 -8.02 7.40 4.62
N PHE A 214 -7.81 6.09 4.75
CA PHE A 214 -8.82 5.06 4.54
C PHE A 214 -9.30 4.57 5.90
N VAL A 215 -10.61 4.54 6.11
CA VAL A 215 -11.23 4.14 7.38
C VAL A 215 -12.20 3.02 7.09
N ALA A 216 -12.07 1.90 7.80
CA ALA A 216 -13.09 0.85 7.83
C ALA A 216 -13.02 0.05 9.13
N ASP A 217 -14.13 -0.60 9.45
CA ASP A 217 -14.32 -1.56 10.55
C ASP A 217 -14.04 -3.02 10.12
N ILE A 218 -13.85 -3.25 8.81
CA ILE A 218 -13.58 -4.57 8.22
C ILE A 218 -12.31 -4.46 7.36
N ILE A 219 -11.34 -5.37 7.59
CA ILE A 219 -10.01 -5.36 6.95
C ILE A 219 -10.12 -5.38 5.42
N TYR A 220 -11.03 -6.20 4.86
CA TYR A 220 -11.22 -6.30 3.41
C TYR A 220 -11.65 -4.99 2.77
N HIS A 221 -12.51 -4.21 3.44
CA HIS A 221 -12.94 -2.91 2.93
C HIS A 221 -11.79 -1.89 2.85
N LEU A 222 -10.87 -1.90 3.82
CA LEU A 222 -9.66 -1.07 3.74
C LEU A 222 -8.81 -1.45 2.52
N PHE A 223 -8.65 -2.75 2.29
CA PHE A 223 -7.86 -3.23 1.17
C PHE A 223 -8.50 -2.93 -0.19
N ASP A 224 -9.81 -3.10 -0.33
CA ASP A 224 -10.53 -2.77 -1.56
C ASP A 224 -10.41 -1.28 -1.88
N GLN A 225 -10.59 -0.42 -0.86
CA GLN A 225 -10.41 1.03 -1.01
C GLN A 225 -8.98 1.40 -1.43
N PHE A 226 -7.98 0.81 -0.77
CA PHE A 226 -6.58 1.06 -1.08
C PHE A 226 -6.19 0.54 -2.48
N THR A 227 -6.64 -0.65 -2.86
CA THR A 227 -6.37 -1.26 -4.16
C THR A 227 -7.02 -0.48 -5.30
N ALA A 228 -8.22 0.06 -5.09
CA ALA A 228 -8.85 0.97 -6.03
C ALA A 228 -8.03 2.26 -6.20
N TYR A 229 -7.48 2.81 -5.10
CA TYR A 229 -6.64 4.01 -5.11
C TYR A 229 -5.31 3.80 -5.84
N ILE A 230 -4.47 2.87 -5.35
CA ILE A 230 -3.82 1.85 -6.18
C ILE A 230 -3.86 2.03 -7.70
N LYS A 231 -4.87 1.34 -8.23
CA LYS A 231 -5.18 1.21 -9.64
C LYS A 231 -5.42 2.57 -10.29
N ASN A 232 -6.17 3.47 -9.66
CA ASN A 232 -6.45 4.79 -10.21
C ASN A 232 -5.17 5.62 -10.39
N ILE A 233 -4.26 5.62 -9.41
CA ILE A 233 -2.97 6.31 -9.55
C ILE A 233 -2.15 5.71 -10.70
N ARG A 234 -2.14 4.38 -10.82
CA ARG A 234 -1.43 3.70 -11.91
C ARG A 234 -2.02 4.06 -13.26
N GLU A 235 -3.34 4.16 -13.37
CA GLU A 235 -4.04 4.58 -14.58
C GLU A 235 -3.80 6.06 -14.93
N GLU A 236 -3.76 6.95 -13.94
CA GLU A 236 -3.39 8.36 -14.14
C GLU A 236 -1.94 8.49 -14.61
N LYS A 237 -0.99 7.82 -13.94
CA LYS A 237 0.42 7.77 -14.38
C LYS A 237 0.56 7.23 -15.80
N LYS A 238 -0.21 6.19 -16.16
CA LYS A 238 -0.25 5.66 -17.53
C LYS A 238 -0.70 6.71 -18.53
N LYS A 239 -1.77 7.47 -18.23
CA LYS A 239 -2.27 8.54 -19.10
C LYS A 239 -1.26 9.66 -19.27
N ASP A 240 -0.67 10.13 -18.18
CA ASP A 240 0.31 11.23 -18.19
C ASP A 240 1.58 10.86 -18.97
N SER A 241 2.00 9.59 -18.92
CA SER A 241 3.17 9.09 -19.63
C SER A 241 2.83 8.41 -20.97
N ALA A 242 1.59 8.49 -21.46
CA ALA A 242 1.13 7.70 -22.60
C ALA A 242 1.86 8.07 -23.90
N GLU A 243 2.14 9.35 -24.12
CA GLU A 243 2.82 9.84 -25.32
C GLU A 243 4.31 9.47 -25.37
N GLU A 244 4.92 9.26 -24.21
CA GLU A 244 6.33 8.89 -24.07
C GLU A 244 6.56 7.37 -24.03
N ALA A 245 5.50 6.61 -23.74
CA ALA A 245 5.52 5.16 -23.73
C ALA A 245 5.47 4.59 -25.15
N VAL A 246 6.65 4.34 -25.72
CA VAL A 246 6.80 3.75 -27.06
C VAL A 246 6.79 2.23 -26.98
N PHE A 247 5.71 1.60 -27.46
CA PHE A 247 5.60 0.15 -27.59
C PHE A 247 6.51 -0.37 -28.72
N PRO A 248 7.17 -1.53 -28.52
CA PRO A 248 8.08 -2.07 -29.52
C PRO A 248 7.29 -2.60 -30.72
N CYS A 249 7.69 -2.25 -31.94
CA CYS A 249 7.11 -2.84 -33.16
C CYS A 249 8.12 -2.93 -34.31
N VAL A 250 7.92 -3.91 -35.19
CA VAL A 250 8.61 -4.06 -36.47
C VAL A 250 7.55 -4.17 -37.56
N LEU A 251 7.63 -3.30 -38.56
CA LEU A 251 6.67 -3.15 -39.64
C LEU A 251 7.38 -3.40 -40.98
N LYS A 252 6.70 -4.12 -41.87
CA LYS A 252 7.17 -4.33 -43.24
C LYS A 252 6.25 -3.64 -44.24
N ILE A 253 6.82 -2.87 -45.16
CA ILE A 253 6.06 -2.19 -46.20
C ILE A 253 5.49 -3.22 -47.18
N MET A 254 4.20 -3.11 -47.49
CA MET A 254 3.54 -4.01 -48.40
C MET A 254 3.70 -3.57 -49.87
N PRO A 255 3.93 -4.53 -50.80
CA PRO A 255 3.95 -4.26 -52.23
C PRO A 255 2.71 -3.54 -52.74
N ASN A 256 2.91 -2.52 -53.58
CA ASN A 256 1.84 -1.72 -54.20
C ASN A 256 0.91 -1.01 -53.20
N CYS A 257 1.28 -0.92 -51.92
CA CYS A 257 0.49 -0.23 -50.89
C CYS A 257 1.17 1.05 -50.42
N VAL A 258 1.64 1.87 -51.36
CA VAL A 258 2.20 3.20 -51.07
C VAL A 258 1.25 4.24 -51.62
N PHE A 259 0.47 4.87 -50.74
CA PHE A 259 -0.63 5.75 -51.11
C PHE A 259 -0.19 7.22 -51.16
N ASN A 260 0.70 7.63 -50.26
CA ASN A 260 1.33 8.94 -50.31
C ASN A 260 2.81 8.83 -49.92
N LYS A 261 3.69 9.43 -50.73
CA LYS A 261 5.15 9.22 -50.62
C LYS A 261 5.86 10.24 -49.73
N LYS A 262 5.23 11.37 -49.42
CA LYS A 262 5.82 12.47 -48.66
C LYS A 262 4.78 13.01 -47.66
N ASP A 263 5.26 13.53 -46.54
CA ASP A 263 4.49 14.03 -45.40
C ASP A 263 3.11 14.63 -45.77
N PRO A 264 2.00 14.05 -45.27
CA PRO A 264 1.94 12.83 -44.46
C PRO A 264 2.21 11.57 -45.30
N ILE A 265 3.19 10.75 -44.92
CA ILE A 265 3.48 9.49 -45.63
C ILE A 265 2.37 8.48 -45.32
N VAL A 266 1.81 7.81 -46.33
CA VAL A 266 0.74 6.82 -46.15
C VAL A 266 1.14 5.49 -46.78
N LEU A 267 1.30 4.47 -45.94
CA LEU A 267 1.81 3.14 -46.30
C LEU A 267 0.86 2.05 -45.81
N GLY A 268 0.66 1.00 -46.60
CA GLY A 268 0.18 -0.29 -46.12
C GLY A 268 1.36 -1.09 -45.59
N VAL A 269 1.24 -1.59 -44.36
CA VAL A 269 2.29 -2.32 -43.66
C VAL A 269 1.74 -3.61 -43.04
N ASP A 270 2.61 -4.60 -42.93
CA ASP A 270 2.39 -5.82 -42.16
C ASP A 270 3.12 -5.71 -40.81
N ILE A 271 2.44 -5.93 -39.69
CA ILE A 271 3.05 -5.91 -38.36
C ILE A 271 3.78 -7.25 -38.15
N LEU A 272 5.10 -7.26 -38.28
CA LEU A 272 5.90 -8.49 -38.15
C LEU A 272 6.06 -8.92 -36.70
N GLU A 273 6.32 -7.96 -35.81
CA GLU A 273 6.53 -8.18 -34.38
C GLU A 273 5.98 -7.00 -33.57
N GLY A 274 5.48 -7.27 -32.37
CA GLY A 274 5.10 -6.25 -31.40
C GLY A 274 3.74 -5.58 -31.66
N ILE A 275 3.63 -4.33 -31.19
CA ILE A 275 2.39 -3.56 -31.14
C ILE A 275 2.65 -2.17 -31.72
N ALA A 276 2.09 -1.88 -32.89
CA ALA A 276 2.06 -0.54 -33.46
C ALA A 276 0.90 0.25 -32.83
N LYS A 277 1.16 1.47 -32.39
CA LYS A 277 0.16 2.34 -31.76
C LYS A 277 0.22 3.73 -32.38
N VAL A 278 -0.92 4.43 -32.41
CA VAL A 278 -0.95 5.87 -32.73
C VAL A 278 -0.01 6.61 -31.77
N GLY A 279 0.80 7.52 -32.31
CA GLY A 279 1.84 8.27 -31.61
C GLY A 279 3.23 7.62 -31.65
N THR A 280 3.35 6.33 -32.02
CA THR A 280 4.64 5.64 -32.05
C THR A 280 5.60 6.32 -33.05
N PRO A 281 6.78 6.81 -32.61
CA PRO A 281 7.83 7.27 -33.50
C PRO A 281 8.45 6.09 -34.26
N LEU A 282 8.73 6.28 -35.54
CA LEU A 282 9.28 5.27 -36.43
C LEU A 282 10.64 5.70 -36.99
N CYS A 283 11.57 4.74 -37.03
CA CYS A 283 12.86 4.90 -37.69
C CYS A 283 13.19 3.69 -38.58
N ILE A 284 14.21 3.84 -39.42
CA ILE A 284 14.60 2.84 -40.41
C ILE A 284 16.03 2.36 -40.11
N PRO A 285 16.19 1.16 -39.50
CA PRO A 285 17.50 0.69 -39.04
C PRO A 285 18.55 0.53 -40.13
N SER A 286 18.14 0.07 -41.32
CA SER A 286 19.02 -0.17 -42.48
C SER A 286 19.62 1.12 -43.06
N LYS A 287 19.06 2.28 -42.73
CA LYS A 287 19.45 3.60 -43.23
C LYS A 287 19.95 4.48 -42.10
N GLU A 288 20.87 3.98 -41.27
CA GLU A 288 21.44 4.75 -40.14
C GLU A 288 20.39 5.29 -39.17
N PHE A 289 19.30 4.54 -38.95
CA PHE A 289 18.22 4.91 -38.04
C PHE A 289 17.53 6.22 -38.40
N ILE A 290 17.40 6.54 -39.69
CA ILE A 290 16.64 7.72 -40.13
C ILE A 290 15.25 7.71 -39.51
N ASP A 291 14.94 8.78 -38.78
CA ASP A 291 13.60 9.09 -38.28
C ASP A 291 12.71 9.60 -39.40
N ILE A 292 11.49 9.08 -39.46
CA ILE A 292 10.52 9.38 -40.53
C ILE A 292 9.20 9.94 -40.00
N GLY A 293 9.08 10.13 -38.69
CA GLY A 293 7.88 10.67 -38.04
C GLY A 293 7.17 9.70 -37.10
N LYS A 294 5.97 10.10 -36.67
CA LYS A 294 5.11 9.33 -35.77
C LYS A 294 3.88 8.80 -36.51
N ILE A 295 3.38 7.66 -36.09
CA ILE A 295 2.11 7.12 -36.58
C ILE A 295 0.97 8.06 -36.15
N ALA A 296 0.39 8.79 -37.09
CA ALA A 296 -0.73 9.70 -36.85
C ALA A 296 -2.09 8.99 -36.86
N SER A 297 -2.24 7.93 -37.65
CA SER A 297 -3.45 7.11 -37.67
C SER A 297 -3.16 5.71 -38.19
N ILE A 298 -3.93 4.73 -37.72
CA ILE A 298 -3.92 3.34 -38.19
C ILE A 298 -5.32 2.98 -38.67
N GLU A 299 -5.41 2.34 -39.84
CA GLU A 299 -6.67 1.89 -40.42
C GLU A 299 -6.61 0.40 -40.79
N ILE A 300 -7.64 -0.34 -40.37
CA ILE A 300 -7.88 -1.74 -40.73
C ILE A 300 -9.21 -1.79 -41.48
N ASN A 301 -9.18 -2.15 -42.76
CA ASN A 301 -10.39 -2.22 -43.60
C ASN A 301 -11.25 -0.93 -43.54
N HIS A 302 -10.61 0.24 -43.66
CA HIS A 302 -11.22 1.58 -43.57
C HIS A 302 -11.83 1.96 -42.21
N LYS A 303 -11.55 1.18 -41.15
CA LYS A 303 -11.90 1.56 -39.79
C LYS A 303 -10.64 2.02 -39.05
N GLN A 304 -10.73 3.21 -38.44
CA GLN A 304 -9.66 3.70 -37.58
C GLN A 304 -9.55 2.85 -36.32
N VAL A 305 -8.33 2.51 -35.96
CA VAL A 305 -7.98 1.79 -34.74
C VAL A 305 -6.80 2.48 -34.07
N ASP A 306 -6.71 2.37 -32.74
CA ASP A 306 -5.60 2.97 -31.99
C ASP A 306 -4.34 2.11 -32.01
N THR A 307 -4.50 0.80 -32.20
CA THR A 307 -3.42 -0.20 -32.15
C THR A 307 -3.56 -1.26 -33.23
N ALA A 308 -2.42 -1.81 -33.66
CA ALA A 308 -2.31 -2.99 -34.51
C ALA A 308 -1.21 -3.93 -33.98
N THR A 309 -1.48 -5.23 -33.98
CA THR A 309 -0.60 -6.25 -33.40
C THR A 309 -0.02 -7.17 -34.48
N LYS A 310 1.00 -7.94 -34.12
CA LYS A 310 1.64 -8.96 -34.97
C LYS A 310 0.66 -9.74 -35.86
N GLY A 311 0.98 -9.84 -37.14
CA GLY A 311 0.23 -10.56 -38.18
C GLY A 311 -0.91 -9.76 -38.82
N GLN A 312 -1.21 -8.56 -38.31
CA GLN A 312 -2.20 -7.67 -38.92
C GLN A 312 -1.59 -6.85 -40.05
N LYS A 313 -2.39 -6.62 -41.09
CA LYS A 313 -2.05 -5.76 -42.23
C LYS A 313 -2.89 -4.50 -42.16
N VAL A 314 -2.24 -3.36 -42.09
CA VAL A 314 -2.88 -2.09 -41.75
C VAL A 314 -2.36 -0.96 -42.64
N ALA A 315 -3.18 0.06 -42.89
CA ALA A 315 -2.70 1.31 -43.46
C ALA A 315 -2.30 2.26 -42.33
N ILE A 316 -1.08 2.78 -42.38
CA ILE A 316 -0.59 3.79 -41.43
C ILE A 316 -0.37 5.12 -42.15
N LYS A 317 -0.69 6.20 -41.45
CA LYS A 317 -0.30 7.57 -41.80
C LYS A 317 0.81 8.00 -40.87
N ILE A 318 1.92 8.50 -41.41
CA ILE A 318 3.09 8.95 -40.67
C ILE A 318 3.23 10.46 -40.88
N ILE A 319 3.38 11.20 -39.80
CA ILE A 319 3.58 12.66 -39.82
C ILE A 319 4.92 12.98 -39.16
N GLY A 320 5.72 13.80 -39.83
CA GLY A 320 6.99 14.31 -39.28
C GLY A 320 6.77 15.32 -38.15
N SER A 321 7.49 15.12 -37.05
CA SER A 321 7.43 15.96 -35.84
C SER A 321 8.28 17.24 -35.95
N ASN A 322 9.22 17.27 -36.90
CA ASN A 322 10.14 18.39 -37.16
C ASN A 322 10.40 18.53 -38.67
N SER A 323 11.12 19.59 -39.06
CA SER A 323 11.44 19.89 -40.45
C SER A 323 12.22 18.78 -41.16
N ASP A 324 13.07 18.06 -40.44
CA ASP A 324 13.96 17.04 -41.02
C ASP A 324 13.18 15.77 -41.33
N GLU A 325 12.29 15.35 -40.43
CA GLU A 325 11.34 14.24 -40.64
C GLU A 325 10.36 14.54 -41.78
N GLN A 326 9.84 15.78 -41.86
CA GLN A 326 8.91 16.21 -42.91
C GLN A 326 9.54 16.21 -44.32
N GLN A 327 10.86 16.30 -44.41
CA GLN A 327 11.60 16.20 -45.68
C GLN A 327 11.80 14.75 -46.13
N LYS A 328 11.64 13.76 -45.24
CA LYS A 328 11.78 12.35 -45.59
C LYS A 328 10.65 11.89 -46.52
N SER A 329 10.98 10.96 -47.41
CA SER A 329 10.06 10.50 -48.46
C SER A 329 10.41 9.11 -48.95
N PHE A 330 9.37 8.33 -49.21
CA PHE A 330 9.45 6.99 -49.79
C PHE A 330 9.96 7.06 -51.23
N GLY A 331 10.92 6.21 -51.57
CA GLY A 331 11.61 6.16 -52.86
C GLY A 331 12.79 7.13 -53.00
N ARG A 332 13.09 7.93 -51.96
CA ARG A 332 14.31 8.77 -51.91
C ARG A 332 15.17 8.47 -50.70
N HIS A 333 14.55 8.36 -49.52
CA HIS A 333 15.26 8.15 -48.26
C HIS A 333 15.17 6.71 -47.79
N PHE A 334 14.09 6.02 -48.14
CA PHE A 334 13.85 4.62 -47.86
C PHE A 334 13.01 3.99 -48.94
N GLU A 335 13.13 2.67 -49.07
CA GLU A 335 12.56 1.87 -50.13
C GLU A 335 11.67 0.76 -49.57
N MET A 336 11.17 -0.13 -50.43
CA MET A 336 10.15 -1.09 -50.05
C MET A 336 10.69 -2.26 -49.22
N GLU A 337 11.98 -2.54 -49.41
CA GLU A 337 12.74 -3.60 -48.74
C GLU A 337 13.13 -3.21 -47.32
N ASP A 338 13.06 -1.91 -46.98
CA ASP A 338 13.39 -1.39 -45.66
C ASP A 338 12.29 -1.74 -44.64
N GLU A 339 12.71 -2.15 -43.45
CA GLU A 339 11.82 -2.34 -42.30
C GLU A 339 11.70 -1.04 -41.50
N LEU A 340 10.49 -0.78 -41.01
CA LEU A 340 10.23 0.34 -40.10
C LEU A 340 10.16 -0.22 -38.68
N VAL A 341 10.87 0.38 -37.74
CA VAL A 341 10.79 -0.05 -36.33
C VAL A 341 10.38 1.11 -35.45
N SER A 342 9.76 0.79 -34.31
CA SER A 342 9.52 1.77 -33.26
C SER A 342 10.85 2.35 -32.76
N HIS A 343 11.00 3.67 -32.77
CA HIS A 343 12.16 4.32 -32.20
C HIS A 343 12.01 4.41 -30.67
N ILE A 344 12.46 3.38 -29.98
CA ILE A 344 12.44 3.33 -28.51
C ILE A 344 13.64 4.08 -27.91
N THR A 345 13.46 4.67 -26.74
CA THR A 345 14.50 5.37 -25.97
C THR A 345 14.71 4.72 -24.62
N ARG A 346 15.76 5.09 -23.89
CA ARG A 346 15.95 4.58 -22.52
C ARG A 346 14.76 4.92 -21.61
N ARG A 347 14.26 6.16 -21.72
CA ARG A 347 13.10 6.63 -20.96
C ARG A 347 11.83 5.85 -21.30
N SER A 348 11.57 5.59 -22.58
CA SER A 348 10.39 4.78 -22.96
C SER A 348 10.48 3.36 -22.42
N ILE A 349 11.67 2.74 -22.44
CA ILE A 349 11.89 1.40 -21.87
C ILE A 349 11.62 1.38 -20.37
N ASP A 350 12.08 2.39 -19.63
CA ASP A 350 11.87 2.46 -18.18
C ASP A 350 10.39 2.69 -17.85
N LEU A 351 9.69 3.54 -18.61
CA LEU A 351 8.22 3.69 -18.52
C LEU A 351 7.46 2.38 -18.82
N LEU A 352 7.91 1.60 -19.81
CA LEU A 352 7.30 0.30 -20.10
C LEU A 352 7.46 -0.68 -18.93
N LYS A 353 8.61 -0.66 -18.22
CA LYS A 353 8.85 -1.55 -17.06
C LYS A 353 8.01 -1.15 -15.86
N GLU A 354 7.88 0.15 -15.61
CA GLU A 354 7.19 0.69 -14.45
C GLU A 354 5.67 0.62 -14.62
N ASN A 355 5.15 1.09 -15.75
CA ASN A 355 3.72 1.31 -15.92
C ASN A 355 3.06 0.20 -16.75
N TYR A 356 3.72 -0.31 -17.80
CA TYR A 356 3.11 -1.14 -18.85
C TYR A 356 3.57 -2.61 -18.86
N ARG A 357 4.16 -3.10 -17.77
CA ARG A 357 4.69 -4.48 -17.71
C ARG A 357 3.66 -5.56 -18.02
N ASP A 358 2.43 -5.36 -17.56
CA ASP A 358 1.31 -6.28 -17.73
C ASP A 358 0.63 -6.14 -19.11
N ASP A 359 0.90 -5.05 -19.84
CA ASP A 359 0.36 -4.79 -21.18
C ASP A 359 1.23 -5.39 -22.30
N LEU A 360 2.40 -5.92 -21.97
CA LEU A 360 3.39 -6.48 -22.90
C LEU A 360 3.54 -7.99 -22.68
N THR A 361 3.46 -8.77 -23.76
CA THR A 361 3.74 -10.20 -23.71
C THR A 361 5.23 -10.48 -23.54
N MET A 362 5.60 -11.73 -23.21
CA MET A 362 7.00 -12.14 -23.15
C MET A 362 7.74 -11.92 -24.48
N ASP A 363 7.06 -12.07 -25.61
CA ASP A 363 7.66 -11.84 -26.93
C ASP A 363 7.84 -10.36 -27.23
N ASP A 364 6.93 -9.50 -26.77
CA ASP A 364 7.11 -8.05 -26.87
C ASP A 364 8.33 -7.59 -26.04
N TRP A 365 8.53 -8.16 -24.85
CA TRP A 365 9.72 -7.89 -24.05
C TRP A 365 11.02 -8.37 -24.70
N LYS A 366 11.00 -9.53 -25.39
CA LYS A 366 12.15 -9.97 -26.21
C LYS A 366 12.43 -8.97 -27.33
N LEU A 367 11.37 -8.43 -27.95
CA LEU A 367 11.52 -7.40 -28.97
C LEU A 367 12.11 -6.10 -28.41
N VAL A 368 11.68 -5.65 -27.21
CA VAL A 368 12.33 -4.52 -26.52
C VAL A 368 13.84 -4.76 -26.39
N MET A 369 14.26 -5.96 -25.97
CA MET A 369 15.70 -6.28 -25.85
C MET A 369 16.42 -6.30 -27.20
N LYS A 370 15.77 -6.81 -28.25
CA LYS A 370 16.30 -6.81 -29.63
C LYS A 370 16.49 -5.38 -30.13
N LEU A 371 15.46 -4.54 -30.02
CA LEU A 371 15.51 -3.14 -30.44
C LEU A 371 16.51 -2.32 -29.60
N LYS A 372 16.63 -2.60 -28.29
CA LYS A 372 17.64 -1.97 -27.43
C LYS A 372 19.05 -2.18 -27.97
N LYS A 373 19.37 -3.40 -28.41
CA LYS A 373 20.69 -3.73 -29.01
C LYS A 373 20.88 -3.06 -30.36
N ILE A 374 19.85 -3.09 -31.21
CA ILE A 374 19.87 -2.50 -32.55
C ILE A 374 20.10 -0.98 -32.46
N LEU A 375 19.37 -0.29 -31.59
CA LEU A 375 19.44 1.16 -31.40
C LEU A 375 20.60 1.61 -30.49
N SER A 376 21.48 0.69 -30.07
CA SER A 376 22.63 0.98 -29.19
C SER A 376 22.27 1.76 -27.91
N ILE A 377 21.12 1.46 -27.32
CA ILE A 377 20.63 2.13 -26.11
C ILE A 377 21.36 1.55 -24.89
N PRO A 378 21.97 2.38 -24.01
CA PRO A 378 22.65 1.93 -22.80
C PRO A 378 21.73 1.18 -21.82
#